data_AF-A0A0Q5Q017-F1
#
_entry.id   AF-A0A0Q5Q017-F1
#
_cell.length_a   1.000
_cell.length_b   1.000
_cell.length_c   1.000
_cell.angle_alpha   90.00
_cell.angle_beta   90.00
_cell.angle_gamma   90.00
#
_symmetry.space_group_name_H-M   'P 1'
#
loop_
_entity.id
_entity.type
_entity.pdbx_description
1 polymer ?
#
loop_
_entity_poly.entity_id
_entity_poly.type
_entity_poly.pdbx_seq_one_letter_code
_entity_poly.pdbx_strand_id
1 'polypeptide(L)'
;MKTPFYLSYTEFEKNYYNLLEQWFEEHYNTSEQDFLKNISDLYKPYISYNDKTDALQINDFIEVKNCFFANSGNFGIAFNENGTTKTKIPIVSEVRTITMMEYAQVVLDKIHLYFQKNDVTMKENESILDYINDRDIITMKESNGFCIDFHKHQKTLPFLHAFLPKFGNTVDISLYRSFYSSAAKIADFIDFKMQSMNAFEESLYCELKSKSLIKVHLQNRNYLTVLN
;
A
#
# COMPACT_ATOMS: atom_id res chain seq x y z
N MET A 1 -21.14 -6.81 0.77
CA MET A 1 -20.25 -6.74 -0.39
C MET A 1 -18.91 -6.29 0.08
N LYS A 2 -17.87 -7.05 -0.24
CA LYS A 2 -16.49 -6.55 -0.11
C LYS A 2 -16.28 -5.59 -1.28
N THR A 3 -16.04 -4.31 -1.01
CA THR A 3 -15.77 -3.32 -2.06
C THR A 3 -14.60 -3.80 -2.93
N PRO A 4 -14.79 -4.00 -4.24
CA PRO A 4 -13.73 -4.54 -5.08
C PRO A 4 -12.65 -3.48 -5.30
N PHE A 5 -11.40 -3.93 -5.25
CA PHE A 5 -10.24 -3.13 -5.59
C PHE A 5 -9.92 -3.29 -7.06
N TYR A 6 -10.06 -2.23 -7.86
CA TYR A 6 -9.86 -2.29 -9.29
C TYR A 6 -8.42 -2.05 -9.68
N LEU A 7 -7.95 -2.92 -10.57
CA LEU A 7 -6.61 -2.85 -11.15
C LEU A 7 -6.60 -1.99 -12.43
N SER A 8 -7.71 -1.95 -13.17
CA SER A 8 -7.81 -1.18 -14.41
C SER A 8 -8.92 -0.14 -14.38
N TYR A 9 -8.68 1.03 -14.98
CA TYR A 9 -9.69 2.09 -15.08
C TYR A 9 -10.91 1.65 -15.90
N THR A 10 -10.70 0.93 -17.01
CA THR A 10 -11.79 0.46 -17.88
C THR A 10 -12.72 -0.50 -17.16
N GLU A 11 -12.18 -1.39 -16.34
CA GLU A 11 -12.99 -2.32 -15.53
C GLU A 11 -13.79 -1.57 -14.46
N PHE A 12 -13.17 -0.60 -13.80
CA PHE A 12 -13.84 0.26 -12.83
C PHE A 12 -15.01 1.02 -13.46
N GLU A 13 -14.76 1.74 -14.55
CA GLU A 13 -15.76 2.56 -15.24
C GLU A 13 -16.94 1.71 -15.74
N LYS A 14 -16.66 0.55 -16.34
CA LYS A 14 -17.69 -0.36 -16.86
C LYS A 14 -18.58 -0.94 -15.76
N ASN A 15 -18.03 -1.24 -14.59
CA ASN A 15 -18.75 -1.89 -13.50
C ASN A 15 -19.34 -0.90 -12.49
N TYR A 16 -19.10 0.41 -12.66
CA TYR A 16 -19.50 1.45 -11.71
C TYR A 16 -20.96 1.35 -11.26
N TYR A 17 -21.91 1.36 -12.20
CA TYR A 17 -23.34 1.34 -11.87
C TYR A 17 -23.80 0.00 -11.28
N ASN A 18 -23.22 -1.13 -11.74
CA ASN A 18 -23.52 -2.44 -11.18
C ASN A 18 -23.11 -2.52 -9.70
N LEU A 19 -21.95 -1.95 -9.35
CA LEU A 19 -21.53 -1.89 -7.95
C LEU A 19 -22.36 -0.94 -7.12
N LEU A 20 -22.76 0.19 -7.70
CA LEU A 20 -23.60 1.17 -7.02
C LEU A 20 -24.96 0.54 -6.67
N GLU A 21 -25.53 -0.22 -7.60
CA GLU A 21 -26.75 -1.00 -7.37
C GLU A 21 -26.55 -2.02 -6.24
N GLN A 22 -25.49 -2.84 -6.30
CA GLN A 22 -25.16 -3.80 -5.23
C GLN A 22 -24.94 -3.12 -3.88
N TRP A 23 -24.32 -1.94 -3.86
CA TRP A 23 -24.12 -1.16 -2.64
C TRP A 23 -25.45 -0.75 -2.02
N PHE A 24 -26.40 -0.29 -2.82
CA PHE A 24 -27.74 0.09 -2.35
C PHE A 24 -28.57 -1.10 -1.88
N GLU A 25 -28.39 -2.29 -2.45
CA GLU A 25 -29.06 -3.51 -1.97
C GLU A 25 -28.65 -3.89 -0.55
N GLU A 26 -27.40 -3.63 -0.18
CA GLU A 26 -26.83 -4.05 1.10
C GLU A 26 -26.81 -2.97 2.18
N HIS A 27 -26.75 -1.69 1.76
CA HIS A 27 -26.67 -0.56 2.66
C HIS A 27 -27.90 0.33 2.48
N TYR A 28 -28.95 0.01 3.23
CA TYR A 28 -30.18 0.81 3.26
C TYR A 28 -29.89 2.25 3.73
N ASN A 29 -30.57 3.23 3.12
CA ASN A 29 -30.43 4.67 3.40
C ASN A 29 -29.03 5.25 3.12
N THR A 30 -28.28 4.68 2.18
CA THR A 30 -27.03 5.28 1.69
C THR A 30 -27.25 6.02 0.37
N SER A 31 -26.31 6.90 0.04
CA SER A 31 -26.28 7.68 -1.19
C SER A 31 -25.11 7.26 -2.09
N GLU A 32 -25.14 7.68 -3.36
CA GLU A 32 -23.99 7.52 -4.27
C GLU A 32 -22.73 8.22 -3.72
N GLN A 33 -22.91 9.32 -2.98
CA GLN A 33 -21.81 10.01 -2.30
C GLN A 33 -21.16 9.12 -1.23
N ASP A 34 -21.94 8.38 -0.43
CA ASP A 34 -21.41 7.45 0.57
C ASP A 34 -20.63 6.30 -0.07
N PHE A 35 -21.16 5.76 -1.18
CA PHE A 35 -20.47 4.77 -1.98
C PHE A 35 -19.12 5.27 -2.52
N LEU A 36 -19.12 6.46 -3.13
CA LEU A 36 -17.91 7.10 -3.66
C LEU A 36 -16.90 7.39 -2.56
N LYS A 37 -17.34 7.79 -1.37
CA LYS A 37 -16.49 8.02 -0.20
C LYS A 37 -15.83 6.72 0.26
N ASN A 38 -16.58 5.63 0.31
CA ASN A 38 -16.05 4.32 0.64
C ASN A 38 -15.00 3.83 -0.39
N ILE A 39 -15.23 4.04 -1.69
CA ILE A 39 -14.23 3.73 -2.72
C ILE A 39 -13.03 4.69 -2.63
N SER A 40 -13.26 5.96 -2.40
CA SER A 40 -12.22 6.96 -2.18
C SER A 40 -11.26 6.53 -1.08
N ASP A 41 -11.79 6.11 0.08
CA ASP A 41 -10.98 5.61 1.20
C ASP A 41 -10.16 4.35 0.87
N LEU A 42 -10.62 3.53 -0.07
CA LEU A 42 -9.88 2.36 -0.57
C LEU A 42 -8.64 2.76 -1.40
N TYR A 43 -8.75 3.82 -2.22
CA TYR A 43 -7.66 4.29 -3.09
C TYR A 43 -6.74 5.30 -2.40
N LYS A 44 -7.25 6.03 -1.41
CA LYS A 44 -6.57 7.09 -0.66
C LYS A 44 -5.14 6.75 -0.19
N PRO A 45 -4.82 5.54 0.29
CA PRO A 45 -3.45 5.22 0.70
C PRO A 45 -2.43 5.25 -0.44
N TYR A 46 -2.90 5.13 -1.69
CA TYR A 46 -2.08 4.97 -2.89
C TYR A 46 -2.05 6.21 -3.78
N ILE A 47 -2.67 7.30 -3.35
CA ILE A 47 -2.80 8.54 -4.12
C ILE A 47 -2.17 9.69 -3.34
N SER A 48 -1.51 10.60 -4.05
CA SER A 48 -1.01 11.86 -3.50
C SER A 48 -1.36 13.02 -4.42
N TYR A 49 -1.33 14.22 -3.88
CA TYR A 49 -1.45 15.44 -4.67
C TYR A 49 -0.06 15.93 -5.12
N ASN A 50 0.05 16.33 -6.38
CA ASN A 50 1.26 16.90 -6.96
C ASN A 50 1.13 18.43 -7.09
N ASP A 51 1.87 19.17 -6.26
CA ASP A 51 1.83 20.64 -6.25
C ASP A 51 2.28 21.28 -7.59
N LYS A 52 3.11 20.59 -8.38
CA LYS A 52 3.66 21.12 -9.64
C LYS A 52 2.68 21.00 -10.80
N THR A 53 1.91 19.92 -10.83
CA THR A 53 0.95 19.63 -11.91
C THR A 53 -0.49 19.94 -11.52
N ASP A 54 -0.75 20.33 -10.26
CA ASP A 54 -2.08 20.56 -9.70
C ASP A 54 -3.05 19.39 -9.97
N ALA A 55 -2.55 18.16 -9.77
CA ALA A 55 -3.27 16.94 -10.11
C ALA A 55 -3.00 15.82 -9.10
N LEU A 56 -3.90 14.84 -9.07
CA LEU A 56 -3.67 13.60 -8.36
C LEU A 56 -2.63 12.76 -9.11
N GLN A 57 -1.76 12.10 -8.34
CA GLN A 57 -0.77 11.17 -8.86
C GLN A 57 -0.69 9.94 -7.95
N ILE A 58 -0.18 8.85 -8.51
CA ILE A 58 0.06 7.65 -7.71
C ILE A 58 1.18 7.89 -6.70
N ASN A 59 0.97 7.39 -5.49
CA ASN A 59 1.96 7.29 -4.43
C ASN A 59 1.84 5.90 -3.81
N ASP A 60 2.46 4.95 -4.49
CA ASP A 60 2.44 3.52 -4.19
C ASP A 60 3.60 3.11 -3.27
N PHE A 61 3.97 3.99 -2.35
CA PHE A 61 5.11 3.78 -1.47
C PHE A 61 4.68 3.53 -0.03
N ILE A 62 5.32 2.56 0.61
CA ILE A 62 5.16 2.27 2.03
C ILE A 62 6.50 2.39 2.77
N GLU A 63 6.45 3.09 3.90
CA GLU A 63 7.59 3.18 4.80
C GLU A 63 7.69 1.93 5.67
N VAL A 64 8.83 1.26 5.58
CA VAL A 64 9.21 0.17 6.47
C VAL A 64 10.30 0.64 7.43
N LYS A 65 10.13 0.30 8.71
CA LYS A 65 11.01 0.68 9.81
C LYS A 65 11.86 -0.51 10.25
N ASN A 66 12.92 -0.22 11.00
CA ASN A 66 13.79 -1.20 11.66
C ASN A 66 14.55 -2.11 10.68
N CYS A 67 14.92 -1.59 9.52
CA CYS A 67 15.82 -2.30 8.61
C CYS A 67 17.27 -2.16 9.14
N PHE A 68 17.93 -3.29 9.35
CA PHE A 68 19.35 -3.35 9.70
C PHE A 68 20.15 -3.69 8.44
N PHE A 69 20.87 -2.69 7.94
CA PHE A 69 21.80 -2.88 6.84
C PHE A 69 23.21 -3.07 7.39
N ALA A 70 23.94 -4.04 6.85
CA ALA A 70 25.37 -4.09 7.07
C ALA A 70 25.96 -2.80 6.47
N ASN A 71 26.59 -2.00 7.33
CA ASN A 71 27.18 -0.72 6.97
C ASN A 71 28.47 -0.96 6.16
N SER A 72 28.33 -1.52 4.97
CA SER A 72 29.38 -1.58 3.94
C SER A 72 28.83 -0.85 2.74
N GLY A 73 29.42 0.31 2.46
CA GLY A 73 29.04 1.17 1.35
C GLY A 73 28.96 0.42 0.02
N ASN A 74 28.07 0.93 -0.82
CA ASN A 74 27.76 0.51 -2.19
C ASN A 74 26.83 -0.70 -2.29
N PHE A 75 25.60 -0.36 -2.71
CA PHE A 75 24.60 -1.23 -3.30
C PHE A 75 25.19 -2.39 -4.13
N GLY A 76 24.73 -3.60 -3.84
CA GLY A 76 25.01 -4.79 -4.64
C GLY A 76 25.04 -6.05 -3.78
N ILE A 77 23.86 -6.66 -3.59
CA ILE A 77 23.60 -8.05 -3.16
C ILE A 77 24.88 -8.87 -2.85
N ALA A 78 25.12 -9.14 -1.57
CA ALA A 78 25.94 -10.28 -1.15
C ALA A 78 25.54 -10.72 0.27
N PHE A 79 24.72 -11.77 0.35
CA PHE A 79 24.60 -12.58 1.56
C PHE A 79 25.86 -13.45 1.67
N ASN A 80 26.78 -13.07 2.55
CA ASN A 80 27.87 -13.96 2.94
C ASN A 80 27.44 -14.77 4.17
N GLU A 81 26.96 -15.99 3.93
CA GLU A 81 26.67 -16.95 5.01
C GLU A 81 27.91 -17.63 5.60
N ASN A 82 29.12 -17.38 5.10
CA ASN A 82 30.32 -18.02 5.63
C ASN A 82 31.47 -17.03 5.80
N GLY A 83 31.59 -16.42 6.97
CA GLY A 83 32.71 -15.54 7.31
C GLY A 83 32.76 -15.19 8.79
N THR A 84 33.66 -15.84 9.52
CA THR A 84 33.97 -15.54 10.92
C THR A 84 34.62 -14.15 11.04
N THR A 85 33.84 -13.09 11.24
CA THR A 85 34.37 -11.79 11.66
C THR A 85 33.57 -11.23 12.84
N LYS A 86 34.20 -11.31 14.03
CA LYS A 86 33.73 -10.72 15.29
C LYS A 86 33.94 -9.20 15.30
N THR A 87 33.33 -8.48 14.36
CA THR A 87 33.22 -7.02 14.43
C THR A 87 31.75 -6.67 14.46
N LYS A 88 31.28 -6.19 15.63
CA LYS A 88 29.93 -5.63 15.79
C LYS A 88 29.83 -4.39 14.90
N ILE A 89 29.39 -4.59 13.66
CA ILE A 89 28.99 -3.51 12.76
C ILE A 89 27.87 -2.74 13.49
N PRO A 90 27.97 -1.42 13.65
CA PRO A 90 26.94 -0.64 14.31
C PRO A 90 25.65 -0.78 13.49
N ILE A 91 24.66 -1.41 14.11
CA ILE A 91 23.34 -1.60 13.55
C ILE A 91 22.64 -0.25 13.61
N VAL A 92 22.58 0.46 12.48
CA VAL A 92 21.76 1.66 12.35
C VAL A 92 20.38 1.21 11.88
N SER A 93 19.35 1.48 12.68
CA SER A 93 17.96 1.29 12.27
C SER A 93 17.60 2.40 11.28
N GLU A 94 17.45 2.04 10.01
CA GLU A 94 17.03 2.98 8.97
C GLU A 94 15.55 2.80 8.61
N VAL A 95 14.92 3.91 8.22
CA VAL A 95 13.59 3.91 7.59
C VAL A 95 13.81 3.83 6.09
N ARG A 96 13.24 2.80 5.45
CA ARG A 96 13.27 2.64 3.99
C ARG A 96 11.86 2.76 3.43
N THR A 97 11.74 3.47 2.33
CA THR A 97 10.53 3.51 1.53
C THR A 97 10.64 2.48 0.41
N ILE A 98 9.68 1.57 0.30
CA ILE A 98 9.59 0.59 -0.78
C ILE A 98 8.26 0.74 -1.50
N THR A 99 8.20 0.30 -2.76
CA THR A 99 6.96 0.26 -3.53
C THR A 99 5.98 -0.78 -2.99
N MET A 100 4.70 -0.63 -3.28
CA MET A 100 3.66 -1.57 -2.90
C MET A 100 3.82 -2.93 -3.61
N MET A 101 4.42 -2.96 -4.79
CA MET A 101 4.86 -4.20 -5.45
C MET A 101 5.92 -4.92 -4.63
N GLU A 102 7.00 -4.23 -4.28
CA GLU A 102 8.08 -4.81 -3.46
C GLU A 102 7.51 -5.29 -2.12
N TYR A 103 6.63 -4.50 -1.51
CA TYR A 103 5.94 -4.88 -0.29
C TYR A 103 5.11 -6.16 -0.44
N ALA A 104 4.34 -6.30 -1.52
CA ALA A 104 3.58 -7.52 -1.79
C ALA A 104 4.51 -8.74 -1.94
N GLN A 105 5.62 -8.61 -2.67
CA GLN A 105 6.60 -9.68 -2.78
C GLN A 105 7.21 -10.05 -1.42
N VAL A 106 7.52 -9.06 -0.57
CA VAL A 106 8.03 -9.33 0.78
C VAL A 106 7.02 -10.10 1.64
N VAL A 107 5.73 -9.74 1.57
CA VAL A 107 4.68 -10.48 2.29
C VAL A 107 4.59 -11.93 1.79
N LEU A 108 4.65 -12.12 0.47
CA LEU A 108 4.66 -13.45 -0.15
C LEU A 108 5.86 -14.28 0.30
N ASP A 109 7.04 -13.69 0.30
CA ASP A 109 8.29 -14.34 0.73
C ASP A 109 8.24 -14.71 2.22
N LYS A 110 7.63 -13.87 3.08
CA LYS A 110 7.44 -14.20 4.50
C LYS A 110 6.54 -15.42 4.70
N ILE A 111 5.45 -15.52 3.96
CA ILE A 111 4.53 -16.67 4.01
C ILE A 111 5.27 -17.94 3.58
N HIS A 112 6.00 -17.90 2.47
CA HIS A 112 6.78 -19.05 2.01
C HIS A 112 7.90 -19.43 2.97
N LEU A 113 8.61 -18.46 3.54
CA LEU A 113 9.64 -18.68 4.54
C LEU A 113 9.07 -19.33 5.80
N TYR A 114 7.85 -18.96 6.21
CA TYR A 114 7.16 -19.60 7.32
C TYR A 114 6.88 -21.07 7.03
N PHE A 115 6.38 -21.41 5.83
CA PHE A 115 6.16 -22.80 5.44
C PHE A 115 7.46 -23.60 5.40
N GLN A 116 8.52 -23.03 4.83
CA GLN A 116 9.83 -23.68 4.75
C GLN A 116 10.44 -23.94 6.14
N LYS A 117 10.35 -22.98 7.07
CA LYS A 117 10.96 -23.11 8.40
C LYS A 117 10.23 -24.09 9.31
N ASN A 118 8.90 -24.18 9.18
CA ASN A 118 8.08 -25.00 10.06
C ASN A 118 7.76 -26.37 9.47
N ASP A 119 8.30 -26.71 8.30
CA ASP A 119 8.00 -27.94 7.54
C ASP A 119 6.48 -28.13 7.36
N VAL A 120 5.78 -27.02 7.11
CA VAL A 120 4.34 -26.99 6.91
C VAL A 120 4.06 -26.92 5.42
N THR A 121 3.25 -27.84 4.92
CA THR A 121 2.67 -27.75 3.58
C THR A 121 1.31 -27.05 3.66
N MET A 122 1.01 -26.20 2.68
CA MET A 122 -0.35 -25.67 2.53
C MET A 122 -1.32 -26.83 2.33
N LYS A 123 -2.41 -26.84 3.10
CA LYS A 123 -3.47 -27.85 2.92
C LYS A 123 -4.18 -27.62 1.58
N GLU A 124 -4.84 -28.66 1.08
CA GLU A 124 -5.54 -28.65 -0.22
C GLU A 124 -6.58 -27.52 -0.38
N ASN A 125 -7.13 -27.01 0.72
CA ASN A 125 -8.15 -25.95 0.72
C ASN A 125 -7.62 -24.56 1.14
N GLU A 126 -6.32 -24.45 1.48
CA GLU A 126 -5.71 -23.21 1.91
C GLU A 126 -4.98 -22.56 0.72
N SER A 127 -4.96 -21.23 0.71
CA SER A 127 -4.34 -20.37 -0.31
C SER A 127 -3.42 -19.35 0.38
N ILE A 128 -2.51 -18.72 -0.37
CA ILE A 128 -1.59 -17.73 0.19
C ILE A 128 -2.37 -16.62 0.89
N LEU A 129 -3.54 -16.27 0.35
CA LEU A 129 -4.44 -15.25 0.87
C LEU A 129 -4.96 -15.54 2.29
N ASP A 130 -4.93 -16.79 2.73
CA ASP A 130 -5.37 -17.16 4.09
C ASP A 130 -4.34 -16.80 5.16
N TYR A 131 -3.08 -16.58 4.76
CA TYR A 131 -1.95 -16.30 5.65
C TYR A 131 -1.50 -14.84 5.61
N ILE A 132 -2.03 -14.04 4.69
CA ILE A 132 -1.59 -12.63 4.53
C ILE A 132 -1.84 -11.81 5.78
N ASN A 133 -2.82 -12.18 6.61
CA ASN A 133 -3.18 -11.45 7.82
C ASN A 133 -2.72 -12.16 9.11
N ASP A 134 -1.92 -13.22 9.00
CA ASP A 134 -1.39 -13.92 10.18
C ASP A 134 -0.34 -13.04 10.87
N ARG A 135 -0.59 -12.71 12.15
CA ARG A 135 0.26 -11.79 12.89
C ARG A 135 1.67 -12.33 13.10
N ASP A 136 1.81 -13.63 13.34
CA ASP A 136 3.10 -14.25 13.65
C ASP A 136 3.95 -14.34 12.37
N ILE A 137 3.32 -14.64 11.23
CA ILE A 137 3.98 -14.64 9.92
C ILE A 137 4.41 -13.23 9.52
N ILE A 138 3.51 -12.24 9.59
CA ILE A 138 3.79 -10.88 9.12
C ILE A 138 4.82 -10.17 9.99
N THR A 139 4.77 -10.38 11.30
CA THR A 139 5.74 -9.77 12.24
C THR A 139 7.01 -10.59 12.42
N MET A 140 7.15 -11.72 11.71
CA MET A 140 8.36 -12.53 11.72
C MET A 140 9.57 -11.68 11.33
N LYS A 141 10.54 -11.59 12.25
CA LYS A 141 11.79 -10.86 12.03
C LYS A 141 12.65 -11.57 11.00
N GLU A 142 13.07 -10.83 9.98
CA GLU A 142 14.09 -11.27 9.05
C GLU A 142 15.50 -11.12 9.64
N SER A 143 16.48 -11.79 9.02
CA SER A 143 17.89 -11.72 9.41
C SER A 143 18.47 -10.31 9.32
N ASN A 144 17.92 -9.47 8.43
CA ASN A 144 18.24 -8.05 8.27
C ASN A 144 17.44 -7.15 9.24
N GLY A 145 16.72 -7.68 10.23
CA GLY A 145 15.90 -6.91 11.16
C GLY A 145 14.57 -6.39 10.62
N PHE A 146 14.34 -6.51 9.31
CA PHE A 146 13.12 -6.04 8.66
C PHE A 146 11.90 -6.64 9.35
N CYS A 147 11.05 -5.76 9.85
CA CYS A 147 9.84 -6.12 10.56
C CYS A 147 8.70 -5.23 10.09
N ILE A 148 7.63 -5.85 9.61
CA ILE A 148 6.44 -5.15 9.16
C ILE A 148 5.64 -4.70 10.38
N ASP A 149 5.29 -3.41 10.41
CA ASP A 149 4.32 -2.90 11.37
C ASP A 149 2.94 -3.47 11.02
N PHE A 150 2.40 -4.31 11.91
CA PHE A 150 1.12 -4.99 11.69
C PHE A 150 -0.05 -4.01 11.53
N HIS A 151 -0.02 -2.86 12.22
CA HIS A 151 -1.08 -1.84 12.08
C HIS A 151 -1.02 -1.16 10.71
N LYS A 152 0.19 -0.89 10.19
CA LYS A 152 0.34 -0.41 8.81
C LYS A 152 -0.09 -1.48 7.79
N HIS A 153 0.24 -2.75 8.06
CA HIS A 153 -0.14 -3.88 7.21
C HIS A 153 -1.66 -4.06 7.07
N GLN A 154 -2.45 -3.81 8.13
CA GLN A 154 -3.91 -3.88 8.01
C GLN A 154 -4.47 -3.00 6.88
N LYS A 155 -3.85 -1.84 6.65
CA LYS A 155 -4.27 -0.89 5.62
C LYS A 155 -3.92 -1.34 4.20
N THR A 156 -3.02 -2.31 4.06
CA THR A 156 -2.57 -2.83 2.76
C THR A 156 -3.27 -4.12 2.36
N LEU A 157 -4.07 -4.73 3.24
CA LEU A 157 -4.81 -5.97 2.96
C LEU A 157 -5.65 -5.92 1.67
N PRO A 158 -6.40 -4.84 1.36
CA PRO A 158 -7.16 -4.79 0.11
C PRO A 158 -6.28 -4.89 -1.13
N PHE A 159 -5.13 -4.21 -1.10
CA PHE A 159 -4.11 -4.32 -2.14
C PHE A 159 -3.55 -5.75 -2.19
N LEU A 160 -3.09 -6.30 -1.08
CA LEU A 160 -2.52 -7.66 -1.06
C LEU A 160 -3.49 -8.72 -1.59
N HIS A 161 -4.78 -8.61 -1.27
CA HIS A 161 -5.81 -9.48 -1.84
C HIS A 161 -5.94 -9.40 -3.36
N ALA A 162 -5.65 -8.25 -3.96
CA ALA A 162 -5.75 -8.03 -5.40
C ALA A 162 -4.48 -8.43 -6.16
N PHE A 163 -3.29 -8.33 -5.53
CA PHE A 163 -2.00 -8.55 -6.20
C PHE A 163 -1.31 -9.85 -5.84
N LEU A 164 -1.63 -10.48 -4.70
CA LEU A 164 -1.00 -11.75 -4.34
C LEU A 164 -1.65 -12.91 -5.10
N PRO A 165 -0.84 -13.84 -5.62
CA PRO A 165 -1.37 -15.03 -6.26
C PRO A 165 -2.03 -15.93 -5.20
N LYS A 166 -3.01 -16.73 -5.61
CA LYS A 166 -3.56 -17.79 -4.74
C LYS A 166 -2.51 -18.87 -4.45
N PHE A 167 -1.67 -19.17 -5.45
CA PHE A 167 -0.59 -20.16 -5.42
C PHE A 167 0.64 -19.64 -6.20
N GLY A 168 1.84 -19.98 -5.75
CA GLY A 168 3.10 -19.60 -6.41
C GLY A 168 3.92 -18.56 -5.62
N ASN A 169 5.07 -18.18 -6.17
CA ASN A 169 6.12 -17.49 -5.40
C ASN A 169 6.47 -16.10 -5.95
N THR A 170 5.76 -15.62 -6.96
CA THR A 170 6.06 -14.34 -7.61
C THR A 170 4.79 -13.52 -7.79
N VAL A 171 4.86 -12.23 -7.49
CA VAL A 171 3.80 -11.26 -7.78
C VAL A 171 3.77 -10.93 -9.28
N ASP A 172 2.57 -10.81 -9.85
CA ASP A 172 2.42 -10.46 -11.27
C ASP A 172 2.67 -8.96 -11.51
N ILE A 173 3.79 -8.68 -12.19
CA ILE A 173 4.17 -7.32 -12.58
C ILE A 173 3.19 -6.65 -13.56
N SER A 174 2.49 -7.43 -14.36
CA SER A 174 1.53 -6.92 -15.34
C SER A 174 0.31 -6.34 -14.64
N LEU A 175 -0.18 -7.02 -13.59
CA LEU A 175 -1.27 -6.53 -12.74
C LEU A 175 -0.87 -5.21 -12.06
N TYR A 176 0.35 -5.14 -11.52
CA TYR A 176 0.85 -3.92 -10.91
C TYR A 176 0.94 -2.74 -11.88
N ARG A 177 1.43 -2.96 -13.10
CA ARG A 177 1.49 -1.93 -14.13
C ARG A 177 0.09 -1.41 -14.50
N SER A 178 -0.89 -2.32 -14.58
CA SER A 178 -2.28 -1.93 -14.83
C SER A 178 -2.78 -0.98 -13.75
N PHE A 179 -2.57 -1.33 -12.49
CA PHE A 179 -2.91 -0.49 -11.34
C PHE A 179 -2.18 0.85 -11.37
N TYR A 180 -0.86 0.83 -11.56
CA TYR A 180 -0.05 2.03 -11.59
C TYR A 180 -0.55 3.06 -12.61
N SER A 181 -0.99 2.57 -13.77
CA SER A 181 -1.54 3.40 -14.85
C SER A 181 -2.99 3.85 -14.63
N SER A 182 -3.72 3.23 -13.70
CA SER A 182 -5.16 3.39 -13.53
C SER A 182 -5.55 4.10 -12.24
N ALA A 183 -4.80 3.93 -11.14
CA ALA A 183 -5.19 4.39 -9.82
C ALA A 183 -5.50 5.89 -9.77
N ALA A 184 -4.64 6.73 -10.36
CA ALA A 184 -4.86 8.17 -10.43
C ALA A 184 -6.12 8.51 -11.27
N LYS A 185 -6.34 7.82 -12.39
CA LYS A 185 -7.52 8.03 -13.24
C LYS A 185 -8.83 7.64 -12.54
N ILE A 186 -8.78 6.55 -11.77
CA ILE A 186 -9.92 6.12 -10.95
C ILE A 186 -10.22 7.17 -9.88
N ALA A 187 -9.19 7.71 -9.21
CA ALA A 187 -9.35 8.79 -8.25
C ALA A 187 -9.93 10.06 -8.89
N ASP A 188 -9.43 10.46 -10.06
CA ASP A 188 -9.97 11.60 -10.82
C ASP A 188 -11.44 11.39 -11.21
N PHE A 189 -11.83 10.17 -11.60
CA PHE A 189 -13.22 9.86 -11.91
C PHE A 189 -14.13 9.96 -10.68
N ILE A 190 -13.67 9.45 -9.53
CA ILE A 190 -14.41 9.55 -8.26
C ILE A 190 -14.64 11.02 -7.91
N ASP A 191 -13.59 11.84 -8.01
CA ASP A 191 -13.66 13.27 -7.72
C ASP A 191 -14.59 14.01 -8.71
N PHE A 192 -14.53 13.67 -10.00
CA PHE A 192 -15.45 14.19 -11.01
C PHE A 192 -16.92 13.85 -10.67
N LYS A 193 -17.18 12.62 -10.23
CA LYS A 193 -18.52 12.22 -9.79
C LYS A 193 -18.95 12.98 -8.54
N MET A 194 -18.10 13.10 -7.52
CA MET A 194 -18.39 13.90 -6.32
C MET A 194 -18.68 15.37 -6.67
N GLN A 195 -17.95 15.94 -7.64
CA GLN A 195 -18.21 17.29 -8.12
C GLN A 195 -19.60 17.43 -8.75
N SER A 196 -20.01 16.45 -9.56
CA SER A 196 -21.35 16.45 -10.18
C SER A 196 -22.51 16.41 -9.16
N MET A 197 -22.22 15.97 -7.93
CA MET A 197 -23.16 15.91 -6.81
C MET A 197 -23.02 17.09 -5.83
N ASN A 198 -22.27 18.13 -6.18
CA ASN A 198 -21.93 19.26 -5.28
C ASN A 198 -21.20 18.83 -3.98
N ALA A 199 -20.56 17.66 -3.98
CA ALA A 199 -19.80 17.12 -2.85
C ALA A 199 -18.28 17.23 -3.06
N PHE A 200 -17.83 18.17 -3.91
CA PHE A 200 -16.41 18.30 -4.29
C PHE A 200 -15.48 18.60 -3.10
N GLU A 201 -15.98 19.21 -2.03
CA GLU A 201 -15.19 19.47 -0.82
C GLU A 201 -14.75 18.18 -0.11
N GLU A 202 -15.47 17.08 -0.33
CA GLU A 202 -15.16 15.74 0.21
C GLU A 202 -14.26 14.90 -0.72
N SER A 203 -13.84 15.46 -1.86
CA SER A 203 -13.01 14.78 -2.86
C SER A 203 -11.59 14.47 -2.37
N LEU A 204 -10.96 13.46 -2.99
CA LEU A 204 -9.55 13.12 -2.73
C LEU A 204 -8.64 14.30 -3.06
N TYR A 205 -8.90 14.99 -4.15
CA TYR A 205 -8.18 16.18 -4.56
C TYR A 205 -8.20 17.26 -3.47
N CYS A 206 -9.38 17.65 -2.99
CA CYS A 206 -9.50 18.68 -1.94
C CYS A 206 -8.81 18.26 -0.64
N GLU A 207 -8.99 17.01 -0.22
CA GLU A 207 -8.37 16.48 0.99
C GLU A 207 -6.83 16.41 0.87
N LEU A 208 -6.30 15.90 -0.23
CA LEU A 208 -4.86 15.73 -0.42
C LEU A 208 -4.15 17.06 -0.69
N LYS A 209 -4.79 17.99 -1.43
CA LYS A 209 -4.29 19.35 -1.65
C LYS A 209 -4.19 20.12 -0.33
N SER A 210 -5.24 20.08 0.51
CA SER A 210 -5.20 20.73 1.82
C SER A 210 -4.11 20.14 2.73
N LYS A 211 -3.93 18.82 2.75
CA LYS A 211 -2.81 18.17 3.46
C LYS A 211 -1.44 18.60 2.93
N SER A 212 -1.27 18.74 1.63
CA SER A 212 -0.02 19.23 1.02
C SER A 212 0.29 20.66 1.48
N LEU A 213 -0.70 21.56 1.41
CA LEU A 213 -0.56 22.95 1.86
C LEU A 213 -0.19 23.05 3.34
N ILE A 214 -0.82 22.25 4.20
CA ILE A 214 -0.48 22.17 5.63
C ILE A 214 0.97 21.69 5.82
N LYS A 215 1.40 20.65 5.09
CA LYS A 215 2.78 20.13 5.16
C LYS A 215 3.80 21.19 4.75
N VAL A 216 3.55 21.93 3.67
CA VAL A 216 4.39 23.05 3.22
C VAL A 216 4.44 24.14 4.30
N HIS A 217 3.30 24.52 4.88
CA HIS A 217 3.26 25.51 5.95
C HIS A 217 4.01 25.07 7.21
N LEU A 218 3.91 23.81 7.61
CA LEU A 218 4.67 23.26 8.75
C LEU A 218 6.17 23.23 8.48
N GLN A 219 6.59 22.82 7.28
CA GLN A 219 8.00 22.85 6.88
C GLN A 219 8.55 24.28 6.89
N ASN A 220 7.79 25.24 6.34
CA ASN A 220 8.15 26.65 6.34
C ASN A 220 8.22 27.26 7.75
N ARG A 221 7.41 26.77 8.70
CA ARG A 221 7.46 27.20 10.11
C ARG A 221 8.71 26.69 10.85
N ASN A 222 9.25 25.53 10.49
CA ASN A 222 10.49 25.03 11.11
C ASN A 222 11.72 25.89 10.76
N TYR A 223 11.69 26.65 9.67
CA TYR A 223 12.71 27.65 9.34
C TYR A 223 12.55 28.98 10.12
N LEU A 224 11.44 29.17 10.83
CA LEU A 224 11.18 30.32 11.70
C LEU A 224 11.44 30.01 13.17
N THR A 225 12.28 29.02 13.47
CA THR A 225 12.84 28.86 14.81
C THR A 225 13.82 30.02 15.04
N VAL A 226 13.28 31.05 15.67
CA VAL A 226 13.92 32.32 16.04
C VAL A 226 15.29 32.08 16.68
N LEU A 227 16.33 32.70 16.10
CA LEU A 227 17.57 33.03 16.80
C LEU A 227 17.18 33.90 18.01
N ASN A 228 17.25 33.33 19.21
CA ASN A 228 17.29 34.07 20.48
C ASN A 228 18.57 33.71 21.21
#